data_AF-A0A3C0RBI9-F1
#
_entry.id   AF-A0A3C0RBI9-F1
#
_cell.length_a   1.000
_cell.length_b   1.000
_cell.length_c   1.000
_cell.angle_alpha   90.00
_cell.angle_beta   90.00
_cell.angle_gamma   90.00
#
_symmetry.space_group_name_H-M   'P 1'
#
loop_
_entity.id
_entity.type
_entity.pdbx_description
1 polymer ?
#
loop_
_entity_poly.entity_id
_entity_poly.type
_entity_poly.pdbx_seq_one_letter_code
_entity_poly.pdbx_strand_id
1 'polypeptide(L)'
;MKQAPTYGLLFGITAMIWLFAASCLKRFEDPADYTPPAITANMTIRELRNLHTLGNFTQVTADRVISGIVVANDATGNFYKSITIQDATAAIQVNIDGFDLNALFPLGRRVFVKVKDLWLSDFRRYVQLGGSVNRTVPASPELAPIPMALLDKYIIRGEAGQRVNPLVLNINQLSDQYQGMLVRINQVEFIPVDANKLYADAVNKVGVSRTFGDCFGNAMVMRTSGYASFA
;
A
#
# COMPACT_ATOMS: atom_id res chain seq x y z
N MET A 1 35.98 -34.54 -68.73
CA MET A 1 36.38 -33.17 -68.30
C MET A 1 35.81 -32.93 -66.91
N LYS A 2 36.65 -32.44 -66.00
CA LYS A 2 36.49 -32.47 -64.53
C LYS A 2 35.36 -31.55 -64.04
N GLN A 3 34.53 -32.05 -63.11
CA GLN A 3 33.61 -31.24 -62.30
C GLN A 3 34.38 -30.46 -61.23
N ALA A 4 34.09 -29.16 -61.11
CA ALA A 4 34.68 -28.25 -60.14
C ALA A 4 34.11 -28.50 -58.73
N PRO A 5 34.88 -28.24 -57.65
CA PRO A 5 34.45 -28.63 -56.32
C PRO A 5 33.59 -27.55 -55.65
N THR A 6 32.41 -27.97 -55.19
CA THR A 6 31.37 -27.21 -54.47
C THR A 6 31.72 -26.98 -52.99
N TYR A 7 32.89 -26.39 -52.68
CA TYR A 7 33.26 -26.06 -51.29
C TYR A 7 33.02 -24.60 -50.90
N GLY A 8 32.71 -23.71 -51.85
CA GLY A 8 32.48 -22.28 -51.57
C GLY A 8 31.15 -21.96 -50.87
N LEU A 9 30.12 -22.80 -51.04
CA LEU A 9 28.78 -22.51 -50.51
C LEU A 9 28.62 -22.92 -49.03
N LEU A 10 29.35 -23.92 -48.56
CA LEU A 10 29.25 -24.42 -47.18
C LEU A 10 30.00 -23.55 -46.16
N PHE A 11 31.09 -22.90 -46.55
CA PHE A 11 31.82 -21.98 -45.65
C PHE A 11 31.13 -20.62 -45.46
N GLY A 12 30.32 -20.18 -46.44
CA GLY A 12 29.57 -18.93 -46.34
C GLY A 12 28.41 -18.99 -45.35
N ILE A 13 27.74 -20.15 -45.24
CA ILE A 13 26.57 -20.32 -44.38
C ILE A 13 26.98 -20.45 -42.89
N THR A 14 28.12 -21.07 -42.60
CA THR A 14 28.65 -21.17 -41.22
C THR A 14 29.13 -19.84 -40.65
N ALA A 15 29.64 -18.93 -41.50
CA ALA A 15 30.07 -17.59 -41.08
C ALA A 15 28.88 -16.65 -40.79
N MET A 16 27.75 -16.83 -41.49
CA MET A 16 26.57 -15.98 -41.31
C MET A 16 25.77 -16.31 -40.04
N ILE A 17 25.86 -17.55 -39.53
CA ILE A 17 25.20 -17.99 -38.29
C ILE A 17 25.93 -17.48 -37.03
N TRP A 18 27.24 -17.23 -37.11
CA TRP A 18 28.00 -16.64 -36.00
C TRP A 18 27.76 -15.13 -35.80
N LEU A 19 27.30 -14.42 -36.84
CA LEU A 19 27.02 -12.98 -36.77
C LEU A 19 25.64 -12.63 -36.16
N PHE A 20 24.74 -13.60 -35.96
CA PHE A 20 23.45 -13.37 -35.29
C PHE A 20 23.47 -13.66 -33.77
N ALA A 21 24.52 -14.30 -33.25
CA ALA A 21 24.67 -14.52 -31.80
C ALA A 21 25.23 -13.28 -31.07
N ALA A 22 25.71 -12.28 -31.80
CA ALA A 22 25.98 -10.94 -31.28
C ALA A 22 24.72 -10.07 -31.26
N SER A 23 23.52 -10.68 -31.24
CA SER A 23 22.33 -9.94 -30.85
C SER A 23 22.52 -9.49 -29.42
N CYS A 24 22.64 -8.18 -29.30
CA CYS A 24 22.92 -7.45 -28.09
C CYS A 24 21.84 -7.79 -27.05
N LEU A 25 22.11 -8.79 -26.19
CA LEU A 25 21.48 -8.85 -24.88
C LEU A 25 21.79 -7.48 -24.27
N LYS A 26 20.80 -6.58 -24.26
CA LYS A 26 20.82 -5.43 -23.37
C LYS A 26 21.03 -6.05 -22.00
N ARG A 27 22.27 -6.01 -21.52
CA ARG A 27 22.61 -6.40 -20.18
C ARG A 27 21.76 -5.47 -19.34
N PHE A 28 20.70 -6.01 -18.74
CA PHE A 28 19.89 -5.26 -17.81
C PHE A 28 20.88 -4.73 -16.80
N GLU A 29 21.07 -3.41 -16.78
CA GLU A 29 21.86 -2.79 -15.75
C GLU A 29 21.23 -3.24 -14.44
N ASP A 30 22.03 -3.90 -13.60
CA ASP A 30 21.56 -4.27 -12.28
C ASP A 30 21.07 -2.99 -11.61
N PRO A 31 19.89 -3.03 -10.96
CA PRO A 31 19.34 -1.85 -10.33
C PRO A 31 20.38 -1.28 -9.36
N ALA A 32 20.55 0.04 -9.38
CA ALA A 32 21.53 0.72 -8.54
C ALA A 32 21.40 0.26 -7.08
N ASP A 33 22.55 0.08 -6.41
CA ASP A 33 22.60 -0.32 -5.01
C ASP A 33 21.73 0.62 -4.16
N TYR A 34 20.96 0.03 -3.24
CA TYR A 34 20.12 0.82 -2.35
C TYR A 34 20.97 1.68 -1.41
N THR A 35 20.90 3.00 -1.60
CA THR A 35 21.45 3.98 -0.65
C THR A 35 20.36 4.44 0.30
N PRO A 36 20.51 4.24 1.63
CA PRO A 36 19.56 4.75 2.60
C PRO A 36 19.37 6.26 2.46
N PRO A 37 18.13 6.77 2.47
CA PRO A 37 17.90 8.20 2.40
C PRO A 37 18.42 8.88 3.68
N ALA A 38 19.06 10.04 3.54
CA ALA A 38 19.54 10.86 4.65
C ALA A 38 18.37 11.60 5.35
N ILE A 39 17.44 10.84 5.93
CA ILE A 39 16.27 11.34 6.65
C ILE A 39 16.05 10.53 7.92
N THR A 40 15.61 11.21 8.98
CA THR A 40 15.33 10.59 10.27
C THR A 40 13.94 11.00 10.73
N ALA A 41 13.15 10.02 11.19
CA ALA A 41 11.87 10.31 11.82
C ALA A 41 12.08 10.92 13.21
N ASN A 42 11.29 11.94 13.52
CA ASN A 42 11.36 12.69 14.78
C ASN A 42 9.96 12.86 15.43
N MET A 43 8.99 12.08 14.96
CA MET A 43 7.63 12.00 15.46
C MET A 43 7.12 10.58 15.21
N THR A 44 6.40 10.02 16.18
CA THR A 44 5.72 8.74 16.05
C THR A 44 4.37 8.91 15.36
N ILE A 45 3.84 7.84 14.76
CA ILE A 45 2.52 7.86 14.13
C ILE A 45 1.42 8.13 15.17
N ARG A 46 1.58 7.64 16.40
CA ARG A 46 0.62 7.91 17.49
C ARG A 46 0.59 9.38 17.87
N GLU A 47 1.75 10.03 18.00
CA GLU A 47 1.81 11.48 18.26
C GLU A 47 1.15 12.28 17.14
N LEU A 48 1.39 11.92 15.89
CA LEU A 48 0.73 12.56 14.74
C LEU A 48 -0.80 12.42 14.83
N ARG A 49 -1.31 11.21 15.08
CA ARG A 49 -2.76 10.97 15.24
C ARG A 49 -3.36 11.80 16.38
N ASN A 50 -2.63 11.97 17.48
CA ASN A 50 -3.09 12.73 18.64
C ASN A 50 -3.18 14.24 18.39
N LEU A 51 -2.60 14.76 17.30
CA LEU A 51 -2.82 16.16 16.90
C LEU A 51 -4.25 16.41 16.43
N HIS A 52 -4.97 15.36 16.02
CA HIS A 52 -6.27 15.47 15.39
C HIS A 52 -7.43 15.37 16.39
N THR A 53 -8.39 16.28 16.26
CA THR A 53 -9.68 16.23 16.98
C THR A 53 -10.74 15.63 16.08
N LEU A 54 -11.32 14.49 16.49
CA LEU A 54 -12.35 13.77 15.73
C LEU A 54 -13.47 14.69 15.21
N GLY A 55 -13.91 14.44 13.98
CA GLY A 55 -14.92 15.20 13.24
C GLY A 55 -14.40 16.47 12.56
N ASN A 56 -13.12 16.81 12.70
CA ASN A 56 -12.55 18.05 12.15
C ASN A 56 -11.57 17.81 11.00
N PHE A 57 -10.97 18.92 10.54
CA PHE A 57 -9.79 18.91 9.69
C PHE A 57 -8.67 19.63 10.43
N THR A 58 -7.52 18.99 10.56
CA THR A 58 -6.37 19.54 11.30
C THR A 58 -5.18 19.65 10.36
N GLN A 59 -4.74 20.88 10.07
CA GLN A 59 -3.49 21.08 9.35
C GLN A 59 -2.31 20.84 10.28
N VAL A 60 -1.32 20.07 9.82
CA VAL A 60 -0.08 19.84 10.56
C VAL A 60 0.90 20.96 10.24
N THR A 61 1.19 21.82 11.21
CA THR A 61 2.09 22.97 11.04
C THR A 61 3.54 22.67 11.44
N ALA A 62 3.74 21.62 12.24
CA ALA A 62 5.05 21.22 12.73
C ALA A 62 5.92 20.62 11.60
N ASP A 63 7.16 21.07 11.50
CA ASP A 63 8.15 20.48 10.59
C ASP A 63 8.72 19.18 11.17
N ARG A 64 7.99 18.10 10.92
CA ARG A 64 8.23 16.77 11.48
C ARG A 64 8.15 15.71 10.40
N VAL A 65 8.77 14.58 10.70
CA VAL A 65 8.82 13.40 9.84
C VAL A 65 8.41 12.19 10.65
N ILE A 66 7.43 11.45 10.15
CA ILE A 66 7.10 10.11 10.64
C ILE A 66 7.77 9.06 9.75
N SER A 67 8.01 7.86 10.29
CA SER A 67 8.47 6.70 9.52
C SER A 67 7.62 5.50 9.87
N GLY A 68 7.26 4.70 8.88
CA GLY A 68 6.55 3.44 9.09
C GLY A 68 6.84 2.44 7.98
N ILE A 69 6.44 1.19 8.19
CA ILE A 69 6.46 0.14 7.19
C ILE A 69 5.07 0.03 6.56
N VAL A 70 5.00 -0.08 5.24
CA VAL A 70 3.74 -0.28 4.51
C VAL A 70 3.14 -1.64 4.86
N VAL A 71 1.92 -1.63 5.41
CA VAL A 71 1.15 -2.82 5.80
C VAL A 71 -0.13 -3.01 4.97
N ALA A 72 -0.56 -2.00 4.24
CA ALA A 72 -1.62 -2.10 3.24
C ALA A 72 -1.39 -1.11 2.09
N ASN A 73 -1.85 -1.47 0.89
CA ASN A 73 -1.83 -0.64 -0.31
C ASN A 73 -2.99 -1.05 -1.25
N ASP A 74 -3.06 -0.44 -2.42
CA ASP A 74 -4.13 -0.60 -3.40
C ASP A 74 -4.05 -1.87 -4.28
N ALA A 75 -3.03 -2.73 -4.08
CA ALA A 75 -2.75 -3.87 -4.97
C ALA A 75 -3.95 -4.81 -5.20
N THR A 76 -4.76 -5.02 -4.16
CA THR A 76 -5.90 -5.94 -4.20
C THR A 76 -7.22 -5.22 -4.41
N GLY A 77 -7.25 -3.89 -4.54
CA GLY A 77 -8.48 -3.10 -4.70
C GLY A 77 -9.36 -2.99 -3.44
N ASN A 78 -8.96 -3.58 -2.31
CA ASN A 78 -9.68 -3.39 -1.05
C ASN A 78 -9.42 -2.02 -0.41
N PHE A 79 -8.21 -1.50 -0.59
CA PHE A 79 -7.86 -0.11 -0.31
C PHE A 79 -7.81 0.66 -1.64
N TYR A 80 -8.24 1.91 -1.62
CA TYR A 80 -8.31 2.75 -2.82
C TYR A 80 -7.42 3.98 -2.62
N LYS A 81 -6.55 4.25 -3.61
CA LYS A 81 -5.74 5.47 -3.67
C LYS A 81 -5.06 5.83 -2.34
N SER A 82 -4.50 4.82 -1.69
CA SER A 82 -3.90 4.98 -0.36
C SER A 82 -2.89 3.89 -0.05
N ILE A 83 -2.01 4.22 0.88
CA ILE A 83 -1.15 3.26 1.59
C ILE A 83 -1.39 3.40 3.08
N THR A 84 -1.22 2.32 3.83
CA THR A 84 -1.21 2.37 5.30
C THR A 84 0.18 2.03 5.78
N ILE A 85 0.76 2.92 6.57
CA ILE A 85 2.07 2.73 7.19
C ILE A 85 1.91 2.52 8.69
N GLN A 86 2.76 1.65 9.25
CA GLN A 86 2.76 1.29 10.66
C GLN A 86 4.16 1.43 11.26
N ASP A 87 4.23 2.03 12.45
CA ASP A 87 5.40 2.02 13.31
C ASP A 87 5.14 1.17 14.58
N ALA A 88 6.04 1.22 15.56
CA ALA A 88 5.86 0.49 16.81
C ALA A 88 4.69 1.03 17.66
N THR A 89 4.18 2.22 17.37
CA THR A 89 3.20 2.94 18.19
C THR A 89 1.80 2.87 17.61
N ALA A 90 1.61 3.01 16.30
CA ALA A 90 0.31 3.06 15.63
C ALA A 90 0.47 2.89 14.11
N ALA A 91 -0.65 2.88 13.40
CA ALA A 91 -0.70 2.99 11.94
C ALA A 91 -1.53 4.18 11.49
N ILE A 92 -1.29 4.65 10.27
CA ILE A 92 -2.04 5.74 9.63
C ILE A 92 -2.17 5.47 8.13
N GLN A 93 -3.36 5.75 7.59
CA GLN A 93 -3.61 5.74 6.15
C GLN A 93 -3.19 7.08 5.54
N VAL A 94 -2.44 7.02 4.46
CA VAL A 94 -2.01 8.17 3.67
C VAL A 94 -2.73 8.10 2.32
N ASN A 95 -3.61 9.08 2.07
CA ASN A 95 -4.39 9.18 0.84
C ASN A 95 -3.53 9.86 -0.24
N ILE A 96 -3.40 9.22 -1.40
CA ILE A 96 -2.52 9.65 -2.50
C ILE A 96 -3.32 9.57 -3.80
N ASP A 97 -3.31 10.63 -4.61
CA ASP A 97 -4.05 10.69 -5.86
C ASP A 97 -3.29 9.99 -6.99
N GLY A 98 -3.06 8.70 -6.83
CA GLY A 98 -2.36 7.85 -7.77
C GLY A 98 -2.95 6.45 -7.79
N PHE A 99 -2.66 5.72 -8.86
CA PHE A 99 -3.01 4.32 -9.02
C PHE A 99 -1.74 3.47 -8.98
N ASP A 100 -1.90 2.16 -8.78
CA ASP A 100 -0.82 1.19 -8.71
C ASP A 100 0.26 1.59 -7.68
N LEU A 101 -0.18 2.15 -6.55
CA LEU A 101 0.70 2.61 -5.48
C LEU A 101 1.54 1.46 -4.93
N ASN A 102 1.05 0.22 -5.02
CA ASN A 102 1.79 -0.98 -4.68
C ASN A 102 3.13 -1.14 -5.44
N ALA A 103 3.27 -0.58 -6.65
CA ALA A 103 4.52 -0.62 -7.39
C ALA A 103 5.61 0.25 -6.73
N LEU A 104 5.21 1.37 -6.13
CA LEU A 104 6.10 2.31 -5.44
C LEU A 104 6.25 1.99 -3.95
N PHE A 105 5.18 1.44 -3.37
CA PHE A 105 5.00 1.16 -1.95
C PHE A 105 4.53 -0.29 -1.75
N PRO A 106 5.36 -1.28 -2.11
CA PRO A 106 5.02 -2.68 -1.83
C PRO A 106 4.94 -2.91 -0.31
N LEU A 107 4.21 -3.95 0.09
CA LEU A 107 4.18 -4.37 1.49
C LEU A 107 5.61 -4.59 2.02
N GLY A 108 5.89 -4.12 3.22
CA GLY A 108 7.24 -4.20 3.79
C GLY A 108 8.20 -3.09 3.35
N ARG A 109 7.76 -2.11 2.54
CA ARG A 109 8.55 -0.92 2.23
C ARG A 109 8.55 0.02 3.44
N ARG A 110 9.73 0.47 3.89
CA ARG A 110 9.84 1.60 4.82
C ARG A 110 9.58 2.91 4.07
N VAL A 111 8.82 3.80 4.68
CA VAL A 111 8.45 5.08 4.10
C VAL A 111 8.61 6.16 5.16
N PHE A 112 9.16 7.30 4.75
CA PHE A 112 9.23 8.52 5.55
C PHE A 112 8.25 9.54 4.98
N VAL A 113 7.44 10.15 5.84
CA VAL A 113 6.45 11.16 5.45
C VAL A 113 6.75 12.45 6.18
N LYS A 114 7.06 13.51 5.41
CA LYS A 114 7.12 14.89 5.91
C LYS A 114 5.68 15.37 6.09
N VAL A 115 5.31 15.69 7.32
CA VAL A 115 3.90 15.93 7.66
C VAL A 115 3.50 17.40 7.60
N LYS A 116 4.45 18.32 7.53
CA LYS A 116 4.17 19.75 7.45
C LYS A 116 3.29 20.07 6.23
N ASP A 117 2.28 20.91 6.44
CA ASP A 117 1.29 21.36 5.47
C ASP A 117 0.30 20.28 4.99
N LEU A 118 0.45 19.04 5.44
CA LEU A 118 -0.55 17.98 5.23
C LEU A 118 -1.71 18.14 6.22
N TRP A 119 -2.81 17.48 5.90
CA TRP A 119 -4.06 17.58 6.66
C TRP A 119 -4.46 16.23 7.23
N LEU A 120 -4.89 16.25 8.49
CA LEU A 120 -5.52 15.13 9.16
C LEU A 120 -7.03 15.32 9.14
N SER A 121 -7.74 14.22 8.95
CA SER A 121 -9.19 14.09 9.18
C SER A 121 -9.46 12.67 9.66
N ASP A 122 -10.71 12.35 9.98
CA ASP A 122 -11.11 10.99 10.31
C ASP A 122 -12.36 10.57 9.56
N PHE A 123 -12.38 9.30 9.17
CA PHE A 123 -13.57 8.64 8.65
C PHE A 123 -13.93 7.49 9.58
N ARG A 124 -15.12 7.55 10.19
CA ARG A 124 -15.54 6.60 11.23
C ARG A 124 -14.48 6.45 12.33
N ARG A 125 -13.92 7.58 12.80
CA ARG A 125 -12.88 7.67 13.82
C ARG A 125 -11.50 7.15 13.39
N TYR A 126 -11.35 6.64 12.17
CA TYR A 126 -10.04 6.29 11.62
C TYR A 126 -9.35 7.52 11.07
N VAL A 127 -8.31 7.96 11.78
CA VAL A 127 -7.50 9.12 11.41
C VAL A 127 -6.68 8.83 10.14
N GLN A 128 -6.78 9.73 9.17
CA GLN A 128 -6.15 9.64 7.85
C GLN A 128 -5.36 10.92 7.55
N LEU A 129 -4.36 10.80 6.69
CA LEU A 129 -3.50 11.89 6.24
C LEU A 129 -3.74 12.16 4.74
N GLY A 130 -3.90 13.43 4.38
CA GLY A 130 -4.13 13.88 3.01
C GLY A 130 -3.40 15.18 2.69
N GLY A 131 -3.51 15.62 1.44
CA GLY A 131 -2.79 16.80 0.91
C GLY A 131 -3.48 18.13 1.19
N SER A 132 -4.81 18.15 1.24
CA SER A 132 -5.60 19.36 1.46
C SER A 132 -7.03 19.03 1.90
N VAL A 133 -7.86 20.05 2.06
CA VAL A 133 -9.30 19.89 2.32
C VAL A 133 -10.07 20.40 1.10
N ASN A 134 -10.84 19.54 0.46
CA ASN A 134 -11.77 19.93 -0.58
C ASN A 134 -13.01 20.56 0.08
N ARG A 135 -13.27 21.83 -0.23
CA ARG A 135 -14.41 22.60 0.28
C ARG A 135 -15.39 23.02 -0.82
N THR A 136 -15.33 22.36 -1.98
CA THR A 136 -16.22 22.61 -3.12
C THR A 136 -17.69 22.48 -2.71
N VAL A 137 -18.01 21.55 -1.80
CA VAL A 137 -19.30 21.45 -1.12
C VAL A 137 -19.12 21.92 0.33
N PRO A 138 -19.44 23.17 0.70
CA PRO A 138 -19.14 23.71 2.03
C PRO A 138 -19.81 22.95 3.19
N ALA A 139 -20.97 22.32 2.94
CA ALA A 139 -21.70 21.52 3.91
C ALA A 139 -21.08 20.13 4.14
N SER A 140 -20.20 19.68 3.24
CA SER A 140 -19.56 18.36 3.32
C SER A 140 -18.12 18.48 2.81
N PRO A 141 -17.23 19.16 3.57
CA PRO A 141 -15.82 19.17 3.24
C PRO A 141 -15.23 17.76 3.33
N GLU A 142 -14.25 17.47 2.47
CA GLU A 142 -13.62 16.16 2.37
C GLU A 142 -12.09 16.27 2.42
N LEU A 143 -11.43 15.24 2.96
CA LEU A 143 -9.98 15.16 2.94
C LEU A 143 -9.52 14.82 1.52
N ALA A 144 -8.84 15.76 0.87
CA ALA A 144 -8.29 15.52 -0.46
C ALA A 144 -6.95 14.76 -0.35
N PRO A 145 -6.71 13.77 -1.22
CA PRO A 145 -5.45 13.03 -1.26
C PRO A 145 -4.25 13.92 -1.62
N ILE A 146 -3.03 13.46 -1.32
CA ILE A 146 -1.79 14.08 -1.79
C ILE A 146 -1.70 13.91 -3.31
N PRO A 147 -1.63 14.99 -4.11
CA PRO A 147 -1.48 14.87 -5.56
C PRO A 147 -0.21 14.11 -5.93
N MET A 148 -0.28 13.24 -6.93
CA MET A 148 0.88 12.45 -7.37
C MET A 148 2.09 13.31 -7.75
N ALA A 149 1.85 14.49 -8.34
CA ALA A 149 2.89 15.46 -8.69
C ALA A 149 3.65 16.03 -7.48
N LEU A 150 3.07 15.93 -6.27
CA LEU A 150 3.69 16.36 -5.01
C LEU A 150 4.18 15.19 -4.17
N LEU A 151 4.14 13.95 -4.69
CA LEU A 151 4.47 12.76 -3.92
C LEU A 151 5.88 12.85 -3.33
N ASP A 152 6.88 13.11 -4.17
CA ASP A 152 8.29 13.14 -3.74
C ASP A 152 8.62 14.37 -2.85
N LYS A 153 7.73 15.38 -2.78
CA LYS A 153 7.85 16.48 -1.81
C LYS A 153 7.61 15.96 -0.39
N TYR A 154 6.61 15.11 -0.21
CA TYR A 154 6.14 14.67 1.11
C TYR A 154 6.63 13.28 1.49
N ILE A 155 6.78 12.37 0.53
CA ILE A 155 7.01 10.94 0.77
C ILE A 155 8.35 10.53 0.21
N ILE A 156 9.22 10.02 1.09
CA ILE A 156 10.54 9.50 0.73
C ILE A 156 10.54 7.98 0.95
N ARG A 157 10.89 7.24 -0.08
CA ARG A 157 10.92 5.77 -0.07
C ARG A 157 12.21 5.28 0.61
N GLY A 158 12.08 4.49 1.66
CA GLY A 158 13.17 3.85 2.41
C GLY A 158 13.51 2.46 1.88
N GLU A 159 13.94 1.54 2.75
CA GLU A 159 14.31 0.16 2.37
C GLU A 159 13.07 -0.68 2.03
N ALA A 160 13.18 -1.65 1.11
CA ALA A 160 12.11 -2.61 0.82
C ALA A 160 12.31 -3.95 1.56
N GLY A 161 11.30 -4.82 1.54
CA GLY A 161 11.42 -6.20 2.01
C GLY A 161 11.43 -6.39 3.52
N GLN A 162 11.08 -5.36 4.29
CA GLN A 162 10.97 -5.47 5.74
C GLN A 162 9.76 -6.32 6.12
N ARG A 163 9.90 -7.18 7.14
CA ARG A 163 8.78 -7.96 7.67
C ARG A 163 8.14 -7.22 8.84
N VAL A 164 6.81 -7.10 8.82
CA VAL A 164 6.02 -6.64 9.97
C VAL A 164 5.37 -7.85 10.60
N ASN A 165 5.66 -8.10 11.88
CA ASN A 165 4.99 -9.15 12.63
C ASN A 165 3.59 -8.68 13.01
N PRO A 166 2.52 -9.42 12.65
CA PRO A 166 1.17 -9.05 13.02
C PRO A 166 0.98 -9.04 14.54
N LEU A 167 0.23 -8.07 15.05
CA LEU A 167 -0.19 -8.07 16.45
C LEU A 167 -1.31 -9.09 16.62
N VAL A 168 -1.08 -10.10 17.48
CA VAL A 168 -2.09 -11.12 17.76
C VAL A 168 -3.07 -10.58 18.78
N LEU A 169 -4.34 -10.49 18.42
CA LEU A 169 -5.43 -9.98 19.25
C LEU A 169 -6.63 -10.93 19.22
N ASN A 170 -7.38 -10.93 20.32
CA ASN A 170 -8.72 -11.52 20.39
C ASN A 170 -9.78 -10.47 20.01
N ILE A 171 -10.98 -10.93 19.64
CA ILE A 171 -12.09 -10.03 19.24
C ILE A 171 -12.39 -8.99 20.33
N ASN A 172 -12.42 -9.41 21.59
CA ASN A 172 -12.72 -8.54 22.74
C ASN A 172 -11.61 -7.51 23.07
N GLN A 173 -10.43 -7.61 22.44
CA GLN A 173 -9.33 -6.67 22.62
C GLN A 173 -9.30 -5.57 21.55
N LEU A 174 -10.13 -5.69 20.51
CA LEU A 174 -10.16 -4.72 19.41
C LEU A 174 -10.62 -3.35 19.91
N SER A 175 -9.88 -2.32 19.53
CA SER A 175 -10.23 -0.93 19.81
C SER A 175 -9.59 0.03 18.79
N ASP A 176 -10.01 1.29 18.80
CA ASP A 176 -9.58 2.32 17.85
C ASP A 176 -8.05 2.54 17.82
N GLN A 177 -7.33 2.12 18.87
CA GLN A 177 -5.88 2.24 18.93
C GLN A 177 -5.15 1.38 17.89
N TYR A 178 -5.78 0.28 17.43
CA TYR A 178 -5.21 -0.68 16.48
C TYR A 178 -5.63 -0.42 15.03
N GLN A 179 -6.43 0.61 14.76
CA GLN A 179 -6.87 0.93 13.40
C GLN A 179 -5.68 1.12 12.46
N GLY A 180 -5.73 0.43 11.31
CA GLY A 180 -4.69 0.42 10.29
C GLY A 180 -3.49 -0.48 10.58
N MET A 181 -3.35 -1.01 11.79
CA MET A 181 -2.23 -1.91 12.11
C MET A 181 -2.47 -3.30 11.51
N LEU A 182 -1.39 -3.98 11.16
CA LEU A 182 -1.41 -5.38 10.79
C LEU A 182 -1.71 -6.23 12.03
N VAL A 183 -2.93 -6.72 12.11
CA VAL A 183 -3.42 -7.57 13.19
C VAL A 183 -3.68 -8.99 12.70
N ARG A 184 -3.53 -9.96 13.59
CA ARG A 184 -3.94 -11.35 13.38
C ARG A 184 -4.91 -11.74 14.47
N ILE A 185 -6.06 -12.26 14.09
CA ILE A 185 -7.06 -12.81 15.00
C ILE A 185 -7.12 -14.30 14.71
N ASN A 186 -6.93 -15.11 15.75
CA ASN A 186 -6.91 -16.56 15.64
C ASN A 186 -8.26 -17.15 16.03
N GLN A 187 -8.55 -18.37 15.56
CA GLN A 187 -9.71 -19.15 15.98
C GLN A 187 -11.06 -18.42 15.76
N VAL A 188 -11.22 -17.82 14.59
CA VAL A 188 -12.46 -17.18 14.15
C VAL A 188 -13.00 -17.85 12.90
N GLU A 189 -14.31 -17.86 12.77
CA GLU A 189 -15.02 -18.37 11.60
C GLU A 189 -16.21 -17.48 11.25
N PHE A 190 -16.72 -17.60 10.02
CA PHE A 190 -17.96 -16.92 9.64
C PHE A 190 -19.14 -17.50 10.42
N ILE A 191 -20.03 -16.64 10.90
CA ILE A 191 -21.28 -17.12 11.51
C ILE A 191 -22.14 -17.83 10.46
N PRO A 192 -23.04 -18.77 10.85
CA PRO A 192 -23.77 -19.62 9.89
C PRO A 192 -24.54 -18.86 8.80
N VAL A 193 -25.08 -17.68 9.11
CA VAL A 193 -25.81 -16.86 8.13
C VAL A 193 -24.91 -16.27 7.05
N ASP A 194 -23.62 -16.05 7.35
CA ASP A 194 -22.63 -15.49 6.42
C ASP A 194 -21.67 -16.53 5.85
N ALA A 195 -21.70 -17.77 6.38
CA ALA A 195 -20.98 -18.89 5.82
C ALA A 195 -21.37 -19.12 4.35
N ASN A 196 -20.39 -19.43 3.50
CA ASN A 196 -20.53 -19.64 2.05
C ASN A 196 -20.97 -18.42 1.23
N LYS A 197 -20.94 -17.21 1.79
CA LYS A 197 -21.11 -15.98 0.99
C LYS A 197 -19.77 -15.45 0.52
N LEU A 198 -19.78 -14.77 -0.63
CA LEU A 198 -18.66 -13.98 -1.12
C LEU A 198 -18.27 -12.86 -0.13
N TYR A 199 -17.03 -12.41 -0.19
CA TYR A 199 -16.51 -11.38 0.71
C TYR A 199 -17.12 -9.99 0.42
N ALA A 200 -17.41 -9.72 -0.85
CA ALA A 200 -18.13 -8.53 -1.31
C ALA A 200 -18.97 -8.82 -2.58
N ASP A 201 -19.63 -7.81 -3.13
CA ASP A 201 -20.32 -7.92 -4.42
C ASP A 201 -19.41 -7.38 -5.52
N ALA A 202 -18.67 -8.29 -6.15
CA ALA A 202 -17.74 -7.97 -7.24
C ALA A 202 -18.44 -7.53 -8.53
N VAL A 203 -19.71 -7.90 -8.73
CA VAL A 203 -20.48 -7.64 -9.96
C VAL A 203 -20.96 -6.19 -9.94
N ASN A 204 -21.62 -5.79 -8.85
CA ASN A 204 -22.17 -4.44 -8.70
C ASN A 204 -21.17 -3.45 -8.08
N LYS A 205 -19.94 -3.91 -7.75
CA LYS A 205 -18.89 -3.12 -7.08
C LYS A 205 -19.34 -2.54 -5.73
N VAL A 206 -20.13 -3.31 -4.98
CA VAL A 206 -20.67 -2.90 -3.69
C VAL A 206 -19.89 -3.57 -2.56
N GLY A 207 -19.45 -2.76 -1.60
CA GLY A 207 -18.79 -3.27 -0.38
C GLY A 207 -19.79 -3.92 0.57
N VAL A 208 -19.47 -5.11 1.05
CA VAL A 208 -20.36 -5.91 1.91
C VAL A 208 -19.70 -6.17 3.25
N SER A 209 -20.52 -6.26 4.30
CA SER A 209 -20.09 -6.63 5.63
C SER A 209 -20.41 -8.10 5.91
N ARG A 210 -19.46 -8.81 6.53
CA ARG A 210 -19.59 -10.19 6.99
C ARG A 210 -19.23 -10.26 8.46
N THR A 211 -19.88 -11.15 9.19
CA THR A 211 -19.65 -11.31 10.63
C THR A 211 -18.84 -12.57 10.92
N PHE A 212 -17.82 -12.42 11.74
CA PHE A 212 -17.04 -13.52 12.31
C PHE A 212 -17.42 -13.72 13.76
N GLY A 213 -17.42 -14.98 14.20
CA GLY A 213 -17.52 -15.37 15.59
C GLY A 213 -16.25 -16.09 16.05
N ASP A 214 -15.97 -16.04 17.34
CA ASP A 214 -15.03 -16.94 17.99
C ASP A 214 -15.76 -18.04 18.78
N CYS A 215 -15.01 -19.04 19.27
CA CYS A 215 -15.55 -20.12 20.09
C CYS A 215 -16.07 -19.65 21.47
N PHE A 216 -15.81 -18.40 21.85
CA PHE A 216 -16.21 -17.80 23.14
C PHE A 216 -17.48 -16.96 23.02
N GLY A 217 -18.11 -16.92 21.85
CA GLY A 217 -19.34 -16.17 21.59
C GLY A 217 -19.13 -14.67 21.31
N ASN A 218 -17.88 -14.21 21.15
CA ASN A 218 -17.61 -12.85 20.69
C ASN A 218 -17.80 -12.78 19.17
N ALA A 219 -18.20 -11.62 18.68
CA ALA A 219 -18.37 -11.38 17.24
C ALA A 219 -17.70 -10.09 16.78
N MET A 220 -17.23 -10.09 15.54
CA MET A 220 -16.69 -8.91 14.87
C MET A 220 -17.23 -8.81 13.44
N VAL A 221 -17.30 -7.58 12.94
CA VAL A 221 -17.72 -7.31 11.56
C VAL A 221 -16.51 -6.96 10.71
N MET A 222 -16.35 -7.65 9.59
CA MET A 222 -15.39 -7.30 8.54
C MET A 222 -16.14 -6.69 7.37
N ARG A 223 -15.60 -5.62 6.80
CA ARG A 223 -16.13 -5.01 5.59
C ARG A 223 -15.09 -5.07 4.48
N THR A 224 -15.48 -5.61 3.34
CA THR A 224 -14.63 -5.74 2.15
C THR A 224 -15.22 -4.93 1.00
N SER A 225 -14.36 -4.31 0.19
CA SER A 225 -14.73 -3.58 -1.02
C SER A 225 -15.20 -4.52 -2.13
N GLY A 226 -16.22 -4.13 -2.90
CA GLY A 226 -16.60 -4.84 -4.14
C GLY A 226 -15.59 -4.67 -5.29
N TYR A 227 -14.59 -3.80 -5.11
CA TYR A 227 -13.44 -3.70 -6.01
C TYR A 227 -12.29 -4.65 -5.63
N ALA A 228 -12.41 -5.36 -4.51
CA ALA A 228 -11.36 -6.27 -4.08
C ALA A 228 -11.21 -7.44 -5.06
N SER A 229 -9.98 -7.86 -5.36
CA SER A 229 -9.71 -9.01 -6.23
C SER A 229 -10.21 -10.35 -5.66
N PHE A 230 -10.48 -10.38 -4.36
CA PHE A 230 -11.02 -11.51 -3.61
C PHE A 230 -12.49 -11.29 -3.19
N ALA A 231 -13.16 -10.29 -3.77
CA ALA A 231 -14.55 -9.95 -3.51
C ALA A 231 -15.48 -11.15 -3.73
#